data_AF-A0A3E2CQ68-F1
#
_entry.id   AF-A0A3E2CQ68-F1
#
_cell.length_a   1.000
_cell.length_b   1.000
_cell.length_c   1.000
_cell.angle_alpha   90.00
_cell.angle_beta   90.00
_cell.angle_gamma   90.00
#
_symmetry.space_group_name_H-M   'P 1'
#
loop_
_entity.id
_entity.type
_entity.pdbx_description
1 polymer ?
#
loop_
_entity_poly.entity_id
_entity_poly.type
_entity_poly.pdbx_seq_one_letter_code
_entity_poly.pdbx_strand_id
1 'polypeptide(L)'
;MWFQLKSLAKTTFFLQNAILAPVCFALMKIVAYYGFSHDCTNFLNNIWVDSSIAGLWSATTTAVGIIGYQRYLGTLQYLTLSVISPSAVFLPIVGSAALLGCIGMPLAIITVTVFCHGFFMITFTQLVGYLLSMLACVASAALLSGIFVLCR
;
A
#
# COMPACT_ATOMS: atom_id res chain seq x y z
N MET A 1 13.51 3.98 10.03
CA MET A 1 12.73 3.34 8.95
C MET A 1 13.35 2.03 8.47
N TRP A 2 14.63 2.00 8.07
CA TRP A 2 15.29 0.79 7.54
C TRP A 2 15.09 -0.50 8.37
N PHE A 3 15.21 -0.41 9.70
CA PHE A 3 14.98 -1.55 10.59
C PHE A 3 13.53 -2.06 10.53
N GLN A 4 12.55 -1.16 10.58
CA GLN A 4 11.12 -1.50 10.51
C GLN A 4 10.76 -2.11 9.15
N LEU A 5 11.34 -1.60 8.06
CA LEU A 5 11.16 -2.16 6.73
C LEU A 5 11.69 -3.59 6.61
N LYS A 6 12.89 -3.87 7.13
CA LYS A 6 13.43 -5.25 7.17
C LYS A 6 12.57 -6.17 8.04
N SER A 7 12.04 -5.67 9.15
CA SER A 7 11.16 -6.44 10.02
C SER A 7 9.85 -6.80 9.32
N LEU A 8 9.19 -5.83 8.67
CA LEU A 8 7.99 -6.06 7.88
C LEU A 8 8.23 -7.01 6.70
N ALA A 9 9.34 -6.84 5.98
CA ALA A 9 9.65 -7.68 4.81
C ALA A 9 9.89 -9.15 5.19
N LYS A 10 10.36 -9.44 6.41
CA LYS A 10 10.52 -10.82 6.91
C LYS A 10 9.21 -11.50 7.26
N THR A 11 8.15 -10.72 7.50
CA THR A 11 6.84 -11.29 7.84
C THR A 11 6.10 -11.72 6.57
N THR A 12 5.91 -13.02 6.41
CA THR A 12 5.28 -13.63 5.23
C THR A 12 3.92 -13.01 4.90
N PHE A 13 3.12 -12.69 5.92
CA PHE A 13 1.81 -12.06 5.74
C PHE A 13 1.88 -10.71 5.04
N PHE A 14 2.80 -9.82 5.43
CA PHE A 14 2.94 -8.50 4.81
C PHE A 14 3.45 -8.60 3.38
N LEU A 15 4.40 -9.50 3.16
CA LEU A 15 4.92 -9.76 1.82
C LEU A 15 3.82 -10.32 0.90
N GLN A 16 3.03 -11.28 1.40
CA GLN A 16 1.89 -11.82 0.67
C GLN A 16 0.85 -10.75 0.37
N ASN A 17 0.48 -9.91 1.34
CA ASN A 17 -0.49 -8.84 1.10
C ASN A 17 0.03 -7.81 0.08
N ALA A 18 1.30 -7.42 0.19
CA ALA A 18 1.93 -6.46 -0.73
C ALA A 18 2.00 -6.97 -2.18
N ILE A 19 2.07 -8.29 -2.38
CA ILE A 19 2.11 -8.92 -3.71
C ILE A 19 0.69 -9.23 -4.21
N LEU A 20 -0.11 -9.89 -3.37
CA LEU A 20 -1.39 -10.45 -3.78
C LEU A 20 -2.45 -9.37 -4.02
N ALA A 21 -2.48 -8.32 -3.19
CA ALA A 21 -3.44 -7.22 -3.35
C ALA A 21 -3.34 -6.55 -4.73
N PRO A 22 -2.17 -6.03 -5.18
CA PRO A 22 -2.08 -5.40 -6.50
C PRO A 22 -2.34 -6.40 -7.64
N VAL A 23 -1.96 -7.67 -7.50
CA VAL A 23 -2.26 -8.71 -8.50
C VAL A 23 -3.76 -8.95 -8.62
N CYS A 24 -4.48 -9.11 -7.51
CA CYS A 24 -5.93 -9.30 -7.53
C CYS A 24 -6.66 -8.09 -8.11
N PHE A 25 -6.27 -6.87 -7.73
CA PHE A 25 -6.86 -5.65 -8.29
C PHE A 25 -6.56 -5.47 -9.78
N ALA A 26 -5.34 -5.83 -10.22
CA ALA A 26 -4.99 -5.82 -11.63
C ALA A 26 -5.85 -6.83 -12.41
N LEU A 27 -5.99 -8.07 -11.93
CA LEU A 27 -6.83 -9.10 -12.56
C LEU A 27 -8.29 -8.66 -12.66
N MET A 28 -8.87 -8.10 -11.60
CA MET A 28 -10.23 -7.56 -11.62
C MET A 28 -10.42 -6.47 -12.67
N LYS A 29 -9.45 -5.55 -12.78
CA LYS A 29 -9.47 -4.48 -13.80
C LYS A 29 -9.26 -5.01 -15.22
N ILE A 30 -8.46 -6.06 -15.38
CA ILE A 30 -8.26 -6.74 -16.67
C ILE A 30 -9.56 -7.42 -17.12
N VAL A 31 -10.26 -8.14 -16.22
CA VAL A 31 -11.57 -8.74 -16.51
C VAL A 31 -12.58 -7.66 -16.91
N ALA A 32 -12.60 -6.52 -16.21
CA ALA A 32 -13.43 -5.39 -16.59
C ALA A 32 -13.07 -4.86 -18.00
N TYR A 33 -11.78 -4.73 -18.32
CA TYR A 33 -11.33 -4.27 -19.64
C TYR A 33 -11.82 -5.17 -20.79
N TYR A 34 -11.74 -6.49 -20.63
CA TYR A 34 -12.28 -7.44 -21.62
C TYR A 34 -13.80 -7.40 -21.71
N GLY A 35 -14.50 -7.13 -20.60
CA GLY A 35 -15.96 -7.00 -20.56
C GLY A 35 -16.50 -5.77 -21.29
N PHE A 36 -15.72 -4.70 -21.42
CA PHE A 36 -16.11 -3.45 -22.10
C PHE A 36 -15.66 -3.37 -23.57
N SER A 37 -15.39 -4.50 -24.23
CA SER A 37 -15.15 -4.58 -25.67
C SER A 37 -14.02 -3.68 -26.21
N HIS A 38 -12.93 -3.49 -25.47
CA HIS A 38 -11.73 -2.77 -25.93
C HIS A 38 -11.91 -1.29 -26.34
N ASP A 39 -13.09 -0.70 -26.16
CA ASP A 39 -13.40 0.66 -26.67
C ASP A 39 -12.67 1.80 -25.93
N CYS A 40 -11.99 1.49 -24.82
CA CYS A 40 -11.36 2.50 -23.96
C CYS A 40 -9.84 2.32 -23.92
N THR A 41 -9.13 2.83 -24.92
CA THR A 41 -7.65 2.90 -24.95
C THR A 41 -7.06 3.65 -23.73
N ASN A 42 -7.78 4.65 -23.21
CA ASN A 42 -7.43 5.35 -21.98
C ASN A 42 -7.56 4.48 -20.72
N PHE A 43 -8.42 3.47 -20.75
CA PHE A 43 -8.62 2.58 -19.60
C PHE A 43 -7.36 1.74 -19.37
N LEU A 44 -6.79 1.20 -20.46
CA LEU A 44 -5.57 0.37 -20.41
C LEU A 44 -4.44 1.08 -19.67
N ASN A 45 -4.19 2.35 -20.02
CA ASN A 45 -3.10 3.15 -19.46
C ASN A 45 -3.22 3.42 -17.96
N ASN A 46 -4.42 3.32 -17.37
CA ASN A 46 -4.66 3.61 -15.95
C ASN A 46 -4.76 2.36 -15.07
N ILE A 47 -4.89 1.16 -15.66
CA ILE A 47 -5.06 -0.09 -14.90
C ILE A 47 -3.90 -0.33 -13.93
N TRP A 48 -2.66 -0.11 -14.38
CA TRP A 48 -1.47 -0.32 -13.55
C TRP A 48 -1.41 0.69 -12.39
N VAL A 49 -1.79 1.95 -12.62
CA VAL A 49 -1.81 2.99 -11.59
C VAL A 49 -2.84 2.64 -10.52
N ASP A 50 -4.08 2.35 -10.92
CA ASP A 50 -5.17 2.05 -9.98
C ASP A 50 -4.87 0.81 -9.12
N SER A 51 -4.35 -0.25 -9.74
CA SER A 51 -3.98 -1.48 -9.03
C SER A 51 -2.79 -1.28 -8.09
N SER A 52 -1.81 -0.44 -8.49
CA SER A 52 -0.68 -0.07 -7.63
C SER A 52 -1.12 0.75 -6.42
N ILE A 53 -2.04 1.70 -6.61
CA ILE A 53 -2.61 2.52 -5.52
C ILE A 53 -3.37 1.62 -4.55
N ALA A 54 -4.18 0.69 -5.06
CA ALA A 54 -4.92 -0.25 -4.22
C ALA A 54 -3.99 -1.16 -3.40
N GLY A 55 -2.90 -1.63 -3.99
CA GLY A 55 -1.85 -2.37 -3.28
C GLY A 55 -1.18 -1.55 -2.18
N LEU A 56 -0.85 -0.29 -2.47
CA LEU A 56 -0.26 0.63 -1.50
C LEU A 56 -1.21 0.88 -0.32
N TRP A 57 -2.49 1.16 -0.60
CA TRP A 57 -3.52 1.36 0.41
C TRP A 57 -3.73 0.13 1.30
N SER A 58 -3.72 -1.08 0.71
CA SER A 58 -3.81 -2.34 1.46
C SER A 58 -2.62 -2.52 2.41
N ALA A 59 -1.40 -2.25 1.94
CA ALA A 59 -0.19 -2.35 2.77
C ALA A 59 -0.20 -1.35 3.93
N THR A 60 -0.64 -0.11 3.70
CA THR A 60 -0.75 0.88 4.78
C THR A 60 -1.86 0.56 5.77
N THR A 61 -3.01 0.07 5.32
CA THR A 61 -4.14 -0.29 6.19
C THR A 61 -3.81 -1.49 7.07
N THR A 62 -3.13 -2.50 6.53
CA THR A 62 -2.65 -3.65 7.31
C THR A 62 -1.62 -3.26 8.37
N ALA A 63 -0.75 -2.28 8.07
CA ALA A 63 0.20 -1.75 9.05
C ALA A 63 -0.49 -1.02 10.21
N VAL A 64 -1.53 -0.24 9.93
CA VAL A 64 -2.39 0.38 10.96
C VAL A 64 -3.07 -0.70 11.81
N GLY A 65 -3.58 -1.76 11.18
CA GLY A 65 -4.19 -2.90 11.86
C GLY A 65 -3.24 -3.56 12.88
N ILE A 66 -1.95 -3.67 12.57
CA ILE A 66 -0.95 -4.17 13.54
C ILE A 66 -0.78 -3.24 14.74
N ILE A 67 -0.80 -1.93 14.52
CA ILE A 67 -0.70 -0.97 15.64
C ILE A 67 -1.89 -1.17 16.59
N GLY A 68 -3.09 -1.36 16.04
CA GLY A 68 -4.26 -1.78 16.82
C GLY A 68 -4.07 -3.13 17.52
N TYR A 69 -3.45 -4.11 16.85
CA TYR A 69 -3.22 -5.44 17.42
C TYR A 69 -2.25 -5.45 18.61
N GLN A 70 -1.23 -4.57 18.62
CA GLN A 70 -0.32 -4.40 19.75
C GLN A 70 -1.04 -4.03 21.05
N ARG A 71 -2.24 -3.46 20.96
CA ARG A 71 -3.09 -3.18 22.11
C ARG A 71 -3.59 -4.45 22.80
N TYR A 72 -4.02 -5.44 22.03
CA TYR A 72 -4.49 -6.73 22.56
C TYR A 72 -3.35 -7.54 23.17
N LEU A 73 -2.12 -7.33 22.70
CA LEU A 73 -0.91 -7.93 23.27
C LEU A 73 -0.42 -7.23 24.54
N GLY A 74 -1.04 -6.11 24.95
CA GLY A 74 -0.61 -5.30 26.10
C GLY A 74 0.71 -4.55 25.89
N THR A 75 1.30 -4.58 24.69
CA THR A 75 2.60 -3.95 24.40
C THR A 75 2.45 -2.46 24.05
N LEU A 76 1.27 -2.03 23.60
CA LEU A 76 1.01 -0.63 23.22
C LEU A 76 1.25 0.36 24.37
N GLN A 77 0.91 -0.02 25.61
CA GLN A 77 1.10 0.84 26.79
C GLN A 77 2.59 1.10 27.05
N TYR A 78 3.44 0.10 26.86
CA TYR A 78 4.89 0.26 26.99
C TYR A 78 5.49 1.11 25.87
N LEU A 79 4.95 1.02 24.65
CA LEU A 79 5.40 1.86 23.52
C LEU A 79 4.99 3.33 23.72
N THR A 80 3.78 3.58 24.22
CA THR A 80 3.26 4.94 24.45
C THR A 80 3.88 5.63 25.66
N LEU A 81 4.28 4.88 26.69
CA LEU A 81 5.01 5.37 27.86
C LEU A 81 6.53 5.45 27.65
N SER A 82 7.03 5.08 26.45
CA SER A 82 8.45 5.15 26.17
C SER A 82 8.95 6.60 26.10
N VAL A 83 10.27 6.79 26.27
CA VAL A 83 10.94 8.10 26.20
C VAL A 83 10.77 8.75 24.80
N ILE A 84 10.44 7.95 23.79
CA ILE A 84 10.28 8.38 22.41
C ILE A 84 8.82 8.77 22.18
N SER A 85 8.59 9.95 21.60
CA SER A 85 7.24 10.42 21.26
C SER A 85 6.48 9.36 20.44
N PRO A 86 5.20 9.09 20.73
CA PRO A 86 4.40 8.08 20.03
C PRO A 86 4.39 8.27 18.51
N SER A 87 4.34 9.51 18.04
CA SER A 87 4.44 9.86 16.62
C SER A 87 5.73 9.34 15.99
N ALA A 88 6.87 9.52 16.63
CA ALA A 88 8.16 9.03 16.15
C ALA A 88 8.30 7.50 16.17
N VAL A 89 7.46 6.78 16.91
CA VAL A 89 7.43 5.31 16.92
C VAL A 89 6.54 4.76 15.80
N PHE A 90 5.37 5.35 15.57
CA PHE A 90 4.39 4.85 14.60
C PHE A 90 4.63 5.32 13.16
N LEU A 91 5.11 6.54 12.94
CA LEU A 91 5.41 7.05 11.59
C LEU A 91 6.40 6.17 10.81
N PRO A 92 7.50 5.68 11.41
CA PRO A 92 8.42 4.79 10.72
C PRO A 92 7.82 3.45 10.33
N ILE A 93 6.77 2.97 11.00
CA ILE A 93 6.08 1.71 10.68
C ILE A 93 5.22 1.93 9.44
N VAL A 94 4.41 2.99 9.46
CA VAL A 94 3.54 3.37 8.33
C VAL A 94 4.37 3.70 7.09
N GLY A 95 5.44 4.49 7.24
CA GLY A 95 6.34 4.83 6.15
C GLY A 95 7.03 3.60 5.55
N SER A 96 7.46 2.66 6.40
CA SER A 96 8.03 1.38 5.93
C SER A 96 7.02 0.52 5.18
N ALA A 97 5.75 0.51 5.61
CA ALA A 97 4.68 -0.22 4.95
C ALA A 97 4.32 0.39 3.58
N ALA A 98 4.30 1.71 3.46
CA ALA A 98 4.11 2.38 2.18
C ALA A 98 5.27 2.11 1.20
N LEU A 99 6.52 2.09 1.68
CA LEU A 99 7.69 1.67 0.89
C LEU A 99 7.60 0.19 0.46
N LEU A 100 7.11 -0.70 1.33
CA LEU A 100 6.84 -2.09 0.97
C LEU A 100 5.74 -2.19 -0.10
N GLY A 101 4.69 -1.37 0.02
CA GLY A 101 3.61 -1.25 -0.98
C GLY A 101 4.08 -0.73 -2.33
N CYS A 102 5.22 -0.01 -2.39
CA CYS A 102 5.82 0.41 -3.67
C CYS A 102 6.30 -0.78 -4.52
N ILE A 103 6.55 -1.95 -3.91
CA ILE A 103 6.84 -3.19 -4.64
C ILE A 103 5.62 -3.62 -5.48
N GLY A 104 4.41 -3.20 -5.10
CA GLY A 104 3.20 -3.44 -5.87
C GLY A 104 3.19 -2.78 -7.25
N MET A 105 3.93 -1.67 -7.44
CA MET A 105 4.01 -0.96 -8.72
C MET A 105 4.63 -1.80 -9.84
N PRO A 106 5.86 -2.34 -9.72
CA PRO A 106 6.43 -3.19 -10.75
C PRO A 106 5.60 -4.46 -10.95
N LEU A 107 5.00 -5.02 -9.90
CA LEU A 107 4.12 -6.20 -10.00
C LEU A 107 2.87 -5.91 -10.84
N ALA A 108 2.20 -4.78 -10.62
CA ALA A 108 1.05 -4.36 -11.42
C ALA A 108 1.41 -4.14 -12.89
N ILE A 109 2.60 -3.59 -13.17
CA ILE A 109 3.08 -3.44 -14.55
C ILE A 109 3.32 -4.81 -15.19
N ILE A 110 3.97 -5.73 -14.48
CA ILE A 110 4.23 -7.09 -14.97
C ILE A 110 2.91 -7.83 -15.27
N THR A 111 1.93 -7.78 -14.37
CA THR A 111 0.65 -8.45 -14.62
C THR A 111 -0.08 -7.87 -15.82
N VAL A 112 -0.16 -6.55 -15.93
CA VAL A 112 -0.87 -5.91 -17.04
C VAL A 112 -0.15 -6.16 -18.38
N THR A 113 1.18 -6.11 -18.42
CA THR A 113 1.94 -6.39 -19.64
C THR A 113 1.78 -7.84 -20.11
N VAL A 114 1.78 -8.81 -19.19
CA VAL A 114 1.60 -10.23 -19.51
C VAL A 114 0.20 -10.52 -20.08
N PHE A 115 -0.86 -9.94 -19.50
CA PHE A 115 -2.23 -10.25 -19.92
C PHE A 115 -2.70 -9.39 -21.09
N CYS A 116 -2.49 -8.08 -21.07
CA CYS A 116 -3.00 -7.18 -22.11
C CYS A 116 -2.08 -7.01 -23.32
N HIS A 117 -0.84 -7.54 -23.29
CA HIS A 117 0.14 -7.41 -24.39
C HIS A 117 0.34 -5.96 -24.90
N GLY A 118 0.07 -4.96 -24.04
CA GLY A 118 0.09 -3.54 -24.38
C GLY A 118 1.37 -2.86 -23.92
N PHE A 119 1.94 -2.01 -24.77
CA PHE A 119 2.97 -1.06 -24.38
C PHE A 119 2.34 0.14 -23.68
N PHE A 120 2.82 0.46 -22.48
CA PHE A 120 2.36 1.59 -21.69
C PHE A 120 3.33 2.75 -21.82
N MET A 121 2.80 3.94 -22.14
CA MET A 121 3.56 5.18 -22.06
C MET A 121 3.34 5.76 -20.66
N ILE A 122 4.32 5.57 -19.77
CA ILE A 122 4.27 6.15 -18.42
C ILE A 122 4.27 7.67 -18.57
N THR A 123 3.13 8.29 -18.26
CA THR A 123 2.99 9.74 -18.32
C THR A 123 3.41 10.36 -16.98
N PHE A 124 4.08 11.52 -17.01
CA PHE A 124 4.53 12.21 -15.80
C PHE A 124 3.38 12.47 -14.79
N THR A 125 2.18 12.77 -15.28
CA THR A 125 0.98 12.97 -14.46
C THR A 125 0.60 11.73 -13.63
N GLN A 126 0.80 10.52 -14.17
CA GLN A 126 0.52 9.28 -13.45
C GLN A 126 1.52 9.02 -12.33
N LEU A 127 2.79 9.36 -12.55
CA LEU A 127 3.84 9.26 -11.53
C LEU A 127 3.57 10.24 -10.37
N VAL A 128 3.20 11.49 -10.68
CA VAL A 128 2.79 12.48 -9.67
C VAL A 128 1.54 12.01 -8.93
N GLY A 129 0.54 11.48 -9.63
CA GLY A 129 -0.66 10.91 -9.01
C GLY A 129 -0.34 9.78 -8.04
N TYR A 130 0.58 8.88 -8.41
CA TYR A 130 1.03 7.80 -7.53
C TYR A 130 1.75 8.35 -6.28
N LEU A 131 2.64 9.33 -6.44
CA LEU A 131 3.32 9.95 -5.29
C LEU A 131 2.34 10.67 -4.34
N LEU A 132 1.35 11.39 -4.89
CA LEU A 132 0.29 11.98 -4.07
C LEU A 132 -0.52 10.91 -3.34
N SER A 133 -0.84 9.80 -4.00
CA SER A 133 -1.56 8.69 -3.36
C SER A 133 -0.76 8.04 -2.23
N MET A 134 0.56 7.96 -2.38
CA MET A 134 1.46 7.46 -1.35
C MET A 134 1.46 8.39 -0.12
N LEU A 135 1.56 9.70 -0.34
CA LEU A 135 1.44 10.70 0.71
C LEU A 135 0.07 10.64 1.40
N ALA A 136 -1.02 10.51 0.64
CA ALA A 136 -2.37 10.39 1.17
C ALA A 136 -2.55 9.13 2.03
N CYS A 137 -1.99 7.98 1.62
CA CYS A 137 -2.03 6.75 2.39
C CYS A 137 -1.19 6.81 3.67
N VAL A 138 -0.01 7.45 3.63
CA VAL A 138 0.79 7.68 4.84
C VAL A 138 0.07 8.61 5.80
N ALA A 139 -0.54 9.69 5.30
CA ALA A 139 -1.29 10.63 6.11
C ALA A 139 -2.52 9.99 6.76
N SER A 140 -3.31 9.21 6.00
CA SER A 140 -4.48 8.51 6.54
C SER A 140 -4.10 7.46 7.58
N ALA A 141 -3.04 6.69 7.34
CA ALA A 141 -2.54 5.72 8.30
C ALA A 141 -1.96 6.37 9.56
N ALA A 142 -1.29 7.52 9.45
CA ALA A 142 -0.84 8.30 10.60
C ALA A 142 -2.03 8.77 11.45
N LEU A 143 -3.08 9.31 10.82
CA LEU A 143 -4.30 9.72 11.52
C LEU A 143 -4.99 8.54 12.22
N LEU A 144 -5.17 7.42 11.52
CA LEU A 144 -5.81 6.22 12.09
C LEU A 144 -5.00 5.65 13.26
N SER A 145 -3.67 5.59 13.15
CA SER A 145 -2.83 5.14 14.26
C SER A 145 -2.94 6.06 15.48
N GLY A 146 -3.04 7.38 15.28
CA GLY A 146 -3.32 8.34 16.34
C GLY A 146 -4.67 8.12 17.02
N ILE A 147 -5.72 7.83 16.23
CA ILE A 147 -7.06 7.51 16.76
C ILE A 147 -7.01 6.24 17.62
N PHE A 148 -6.30 5.19 17.20
CA PHE A 148 -6.17 3.96 18.00
C PHE A 148 -5.44 4.15 19.33
N VAL A 149 -4.57 5.15 19.43
CA VAL A 149 -3.89 5.52 20.69
C VAL A 149 -4.82 6.34 21.59
N LEU A 150 -5.64 7.23 21.02
CA LEU A 150 -6.51 8.15 21.77
C LEU A 150 -7.84 7.52 22.20
N CYS A 151 -8.47 6.72 21.35
CA CYS A 151 -9.66 5.96 21.70
C CYS A 151 -9.27 4.78 22.59
N ARG A 152 -9.22 5.04 23.90
CA ARG A 152 -9.07 4.04 24.97
C ARG A 152 -10.24 3.07 25.00
#